data_AF-A0A2S0N5G1-F1
#
_entry.id   AF-A0A2S0N5G1-F1
#
_cell.length_a   1.000
_cell.length_b   1.000
_cell.length_c   1.000
_cell.angle_alpha   90.00
_cell.angle_beta   90.00
_cell.angle_gamma   90.00
#
_symmetry.space_group_name_H-M   'P 1'
#
loop_
_entity.id
_entity.type
_entity.pdbx_description
1 polymer ?
#
loop_
_entity_poly.entity_id
_entity_poly.type
_entity_poly.pdbx_seq_one_letter_code
_entity_poly.pdbx_strand_id
1 'polypeptide(L)'
;MPTPPAITIVQPNVDGSLPIPVAAPAAEPSAQALQERAEALQDQVDDLQALLAKPLNEILADREKALEAAAAWDAFGAMWMLSQRAMRRVALDLGGQIGVSEAEVVARAMQYANGVLNGDGVDLGGSIAPAQLAHIARHRPYLRKQFRQG
;
A
#
# COMPACT_ATOMS: atom_id res chain seq x y z
N MET A 1 22.50 -23.56 62.00
CA MET A 1 21.26 -22.79 62.18
C MET A 1 21.59 -21.31 62.02
N PRO A 2 20.94 -20.55 61.12
CA PRO A 2 21.15 -19.11 61.03
C PRO A 2 20.46 -18.39 62.20
N THR A 3 21.20 -17.50 62.85
CA THR A 3 20.77 -16.66 63.97
C THR A 3 19.74 -15.62 63.50
N PRO A 4 18.63 -15.39 64.22
CA PRO A 4 17.67 -14.36 63.83
C PRO A 4 18.28 -12.95 63.95
N PRO A 5 17.88 -11.99 63.10
CA PRO A 5 18.35 -10.61 63.20
C PRO A 5 17.88 -10.00 64.54
N ALA A 6 18.79 -9.31 65.21
CA ALA A 6 18.49 -8.62 66.46
C ALA A 6 17.44 -7.52 66.20
N ILE A 7 16.29 -7.63 66.86
CA ILE A 7 15.27 -6.58 66.84
C ILE A 7 15.74 -5.45 67.76
N THR A 8 16.20 -4.35 67.18
CA THR A 8 16.54 -3.13 67.90
C THR A 8 15.26 -2.33 68.14
N ILE A 9 14.79 -2.27 69.39
CA ILE A 9 13.68 -1.40 69.80
C ILE A 9 14.25 0.00 70.02
N VAL A 10 13.82 0.95 69.17
CA VAL A 10 14.24 2.36 69.22
C VAL A 10 13.46 3.10 70.31
N GLN A 11 14.15 3.74 71.25
CA GLN A 11 13.51 4.61 72.25
C GLN A 11 13.14 5.97 71.63
N PRO A 12 11.97 6.54 71.97
CA PRO A 12 11.60 7.89 71.55
C PRO A 12 12.51 8.95 72.17
N ASN A 13 12.66 10.08 71.49
CA ASN A 13 13.36 11.26 72.01
C ASN A 13 12.60 11.86 73.21
N VAL A 14 13.28 12.71 73.99
CA VAL A 14 12.74 13.33 75.21
C VAL A 14 11.44 14.12 74.95
N ASP A 15 11.26 14.66 73.73
CA ASP A 15 10.06 15.39 73.32
C ASP A 15 8.95 14.48 72.73
N GLY A 16 9.08 13.16 72.86
CA GLY A 16 8.09 12.17 72.40
C GLY A 16 8.13 11.86 70.89
N SER A 17 9.06 12.45 70.13
CA SER A 17 9.25 12.14 68.72
C SER A 17 10.05 10.84 68.52
N LEU A 18 9.65 10.02 67.55
CA LEU A 18 10.46 8.89 67.10
C LEU A 18 11.59 9.42 66.21
N PRO A 19 12.86 8.99 66.40
CA PRO A 19 13.91 9.37 65.47
C PRO A 19 13.58 8.79 64.09
N ILE A 20 13.46 9.68 63.09
CA ILE A 20 13.23 9.28 61.70
C ILE A 20 14.47 8.49 61.27
N PRO A 21 14.33 7.27 60.72
CA PRO A 21 15.45 6.57 60.12
C PRO A 21 15.99 7.47 59.01
N VAL A 22 17.19 8.02 59.22
CA VAL A 22 17.91 8.70 58.14
C VAL A 22 18.22 7.60 57.13
N ALA A 23 17.55 7.63 55.97
CA ALA A 23 17.88 6.74 54.88
C ALA A 23 19.38 6.89 54.62
N ALA A 24 20.12 5.78 54.69
CA ALA A 24 21.53 5.79 54.37
C ALA A 24 21.73 6.50 53.03
N PRO A 25 22.77 7.35 52.88
CA PRO A 25 23.04 7.99 51.60
C PRO A 25 23.10 6.90 50.54
N ALA A 26 22.26 6.99 49.51
CA ALA A 26 22.31 6.07 48.40
C ALA A 26 23.74 6.14 47.84
N ALA A 27 24.45 5.00 47.85
CA ALA A 27 25.80 4.95 47.30
C ALA A 27 25.75 5.44 45.86
N GLU A 28 26.61 6.39 45.50
CA GLU A 28 26.71 6.83 44.11
C GLU A 28 27.03 5.60 43.23
N PRO A 29 26.27 5.37 42.16
CA PRO A 29 26.52 4.23 41.29
C PRO A 29 27.95 4.34 40.74
N SER A 30 28.67 3.23 40.75
CA SER A 30 30.02 3.19 40.19
C SER A 30 29.98 3.58 38.70
N ALA A 31 31.07 4.15 38.20
CA ALA A 31 31.18 4.49 36.77
C ALA A 31 30.88 3.29 35.86
N GLN A 32 31.20 2.06 36.30
CA GLN A 32 30.86 0.82 35.61
C GLN A 32 29.35 0.54 35.58
N ALA A 33 28.64 0.72 36.70
CA ALA A 33 27.19 0.54 36.74
C ALA A 33 26.44 1.58 35.88
N LEU A 34 27.00 2.80 35.76
CA LEU A 34 26.48 3.81 34.84
C LEU A 34 26.75 3.45 33.37
N GLN A 35 27.92 2.87 33.07
CA GLN A 35 28.28 2.40 31.74
C GLN A 35 27.36 1.25 31.27
N GLU A 36 27.18 0.23 32.11
CA GLU A 36 26.30 -0.91 31.83
C GLU A 36 24.85 -0.46 31.61
N ARG A 37 24.39 0.51 32.41
CA ARG A 37 23.06 1.08 32.25
C ARG A 37 22.92 1.90 30.97
N ALA A 38 23.98 2.61 30.56
CA ALA A 38 23.97 3.35 29.30
C ALA A 38 23.93 2.41 28.10
N GLU A 39 24.69 1.31 28.13
CA GLU A 39 24.67 0.26 27.10
C GLU A 39 23.29 -0.39 27.02
N ALA A 40 22.71 -0.79 28.16
CA ALA A 40 21.37 -1.37 28.20
C ALA A 40 20.27 -0.40 27.71
N LEU A 41 20.44 0.90 27.94
CA LEU A 41 19.53 1.93 27.41
C LEU A 41 19.73 2.14 25.91
N GLN A 42 20.97 2.06 25.42
CA GLN A 42 21.26 2.14 23.99
C GLN A 42 20.63 0.96 23.25
N ASP A 43 20.77 -0.26 23.76
CA ASP A 43 20.15 -1.46 23.19
C ASP A 43 18.61 -1.32 23.13
N GLN A 44 17.99 -0.81 24.20
CA GLN A 44 16.54 -0.55 24.22
C GLN A 44 16.12 0.50 23.18
N VAL A 45 16.93 1.55 22.99
CA VAL A 45 16.65 2.57 21.98
C VAL A 45 16.76 1.99 20.58
N ASP A 46 17.77 1.16 20.31
CA ASP A 46 17.98 0.53 19.01
C ASP A 46 16.87 -0.47 18.69
N ASP A 47 16.43 -1.26 19.66
CA ASP A 47 15.27 -2.17 19.53
C ASP A 47 13.98 -1.41 19.23
N LEU A 48 13.73 -0.29 19.91
CA LEU A 48 12.57 0.56 19.67
C LEU A 48 12.64 1.23 18.29
N GLN A 49 13.83 1.69 17.87
CA GLN A 49 14.02 2.25 16.54
C GLN A 49 13.76 1.19 15.45
N ALA A 50 14.24 -0.04 15.63
CA ALA A 50 13.99 -1.13 14.70
C ALA A 50 12.49 -1.47 14.59
N LEU A 51 11.78 -1.50 15.73
CA LEU A 51 10.34 -1.74 15.77
C LEU A 51 9.56 -0.63 15.06
N LEU A 52 9.94 0.63 15.24
CA LEU A 52 9.29 1.80 14.65
C LEU A 52 9.64 2.00 13.16
N ALA A 53 10.83 1.59 12.74
CA ALA A 53 11.23 1.64 11.34
C ALA A 53 10.43 0.65 10.47
N LYS A 54 10.04 -0.50 11.02
CA LYS A 54 9.27 -1.52 10.30
C LYS A 54 7.94 -1.00 9.69
N PRO A 55 7.02 -0.38 10.44
CA PRO A 55 5.77 0.12 9.86
C PRO A 55 6.00 1.25 8.86
N LEU A 56 7.02 2.11 9.06
CA LEU A 56 7.35 3.14 8.09
C LEU A 56 7.82 2.54 6.77
N ASN A 57 8.69 1.54 6.82
CA ASN A 57 9.17 0.83 5.63
C ASN A 57 8.02 0.13 4.89
N GLU A 58 7.08 -0.50 5.61
CA GLU A 58 5.89 -1.12 5.01
C GLU A 58 5.02 -0.07 4.29
N ILE A 59 4.74 1.07 4.92
CA ILE A 59 3.97 2.17 4.30
C ILE A 59 4.68 2.74 3.07
N LEU A 60 6.00 2.94 3.15
CA LEU A 60 6.79 3.45 2.04
C LEU A 60 6.83 2.46 0.88
N ALA A 61 6.95 1.16 1.15
CA ALA A 61 6.92 0.11 0.13
C ALA A 61 5.55 0.05 -0.57
N ASP A 62 4.45 0.19 0.17
CA ASP A 62 3.11 0.23 -0.42
C ASP A 62 2.91 1.49 -1.28
N ARG A 63 3.46 2.63 -0.84
CA ARG A 63 3.47 3.86 -1.64
C ARG A 63 4.28 3.69 -2.93
N GLU A 64 5.46 3.10 -2.86
CA GLU A 64 6.31 2.85 -4.04
C GLU A 64 5.58 1.96 -5.04
N LYS A 65 5.04 0.82 -4.60
CA LYS A 65 4.21 -0.05 -5.44
C LYS A 65 3.00 0.68 -6.04
N ALA A 66 2.35 1.55 -5.28
CA ALA A 66 1.22 2.33 -5.78
C ALA A 66 1.65 3.33 -6.86
N LEU A 67 2.81 4.00 -6.70
CA LEU A 67 3.36 4.92 -7.69
C LEU A 67 3.79 4.18 -8.96
N GLU A 68 4.45 3.03 -8.82
CA GLU A 68 4.82 2.17 -9.95
C GLU A 68 3.59 1.69 -10.72
N ALA A 69 2.56 1.21 -10.02
CA ALA A 69 1.31 0.80 -10.64
C ALA A 69 0.62 1.97 -11.35
N ALA A 70 0.58 3.15 -10.73
CA ALA A 70 0.02 4.36 -11.35
C ALA A 70 0.77 4.75 -12.63
N ALA A 71 2.11 4.73 -12.60
CA ALA A 71 2.94 5.00 -13.77
C ALA A 71 2.74 3.97 -14.88
N ALA A 72 2.63 2.68 -14.52
CA ALA A 72 2.32 1.62 -15.48
C ALA A 72 0.95 1.79 -16.13
N TRP A 73 -0.08 2.18 -15.36
CA TRP A 73 -1.41 2.49 -15.87
C TRP A 73 -1.42 3.71 -16.80
N ASP A 74 -0.67 4.76 -16.46
CA ASP A 74 -0.54 5.96 -17.30
C ASP A 74 0.14 5.62 -18.64
N ALA A 75 1.28 4.91 -18.60
CA ALA A 75 1.99 4.47 -19.79
C ALA A 75 1.13 3.53 -20.66
N PHE A 76 0.42 2.59 -20.04
CA PHE A 76 -0.53 1.72 -20.73
C PHE A 76 -1.64 2.53 -21.40
N GLY A 77 -2.23 3.51 -20.69
CA GLY A 77 -3.26 4.40 -21.22
C GLY A 77 -2.77 5.21 -22.42
N ALA A 78 -1.55 5.76 -22.35
CA ALA A 78 -0.93 6.50 -23.45
C ALA A 78 -0.72 5.61 -24.69
N MET A 79 -0.16 4.41 -24.51
CA MET A 79 0.05 3.44 -25.58
C MET A 79 -1.29 2.99 -26.20
N TRP A 80 -2.29 2.74 -25.37
CA TRP A 80 -3.64 2.38 -25.81
C TRP A 80 -4.28 3.50 -26.64
N MET A 81 -4.20 4.75 -26.19
CA MET A 81 -4.74 5.87 -26.96
C MET A 81 -4.02 6.06 -28.30
N LEU A 82 -2.68 5.93 -28.31
CA LEU A 82 -1.89 6.02 -29.53
C LEU A 82 -2.25 4.91 -30.53
N SER A 83 -2.36 3.66 -30.07
CA SER A 83 -2.71 2.52 -30.93
C SER A 83 -4.12 2.65 -31.50
N GLN A 84 -5.09 3.09 -30.69
CA GLN A 84 -6.47 3.34 -31.14
C GLN A 84 -6.51 4.46 -32.20
N ARG A 85 -5.69 5.52 -32.06
CA ARG A 85 -5.59 6.61 -33.05
C ARG A 85 -4.94 6.14 -34.35
N ALA A 86 -3.88 5.36 -34.26
CA ALA A 86 -3.19 4.80 -35.43
C ALA A 86 -4.11 3.84 -36.21
N MET A 87 -4.77 2.90 -35.52
CA MET A 87 -5.73 1.97 -36.12
C MET A 87 -6.92 2.71 -36.75
N ARG A 88 -7.45 3.76 -36.09
CA ARG A 88 -8.50 4.60 -36.70
C ARG A 88 -8.02 5.21 -38.01
N ARG A 89 -6.79 5.75 -38.07
CA ARG A 89 -6.27 6.36 -39.31
C ARG A 89 -6.22 5.33 -40.44
N VAL A 90 -5.67 4.14 -40.17
CA VAL A 90 -5.62 3.04 -41.13
C VAL A 90 -7.01 2.65 -41.61
N ALA A 91 -7.99 2.52 -40.71
CA ALA A 91 -9.36 2.16 -41.07
C ALA A 91 -10.03 3.22 -41.97
N LEU A 92 -9.77 4.50 -41.74
CA LEU A 92 -10.28 5.59 -42.58
C LEU A 92 -9.59 5.64 -43.95
N ASP A 93 -8.28 5.41 -44.00
CA ASP A 93 -7.53 5.34 -45.25
C ASP A 93 -8.01 4.18 -46.13
N LEU A 94 -8.16 2.98 -45.54
CA LEU A 94 -8.69 1.82 -46.24
C LEU A 94 -10.15 2.02 -46.64
N GLY A 95 -10.99 2.59 -45.76
CA GLY A 95 -12.38 2.91 -46.05
C GLY A 95 -12.51 3.85 -47.25
N GLY A 96 -11.70 4.91 -47.30
CA GLY A 96 -11.65 5.84 -48.41
C GLY A 96 -11.26 5.18 -49.74
N GLN A 97 -10.33 4.23 -49.73
CA GLN A 97 -9.92 3.48 -50.93
C GLN A 97 -11.07 2.66 -51.53
N ILE A 98 -12.00 2.17 -50.70
CA ILE A 98 -13.17 1.40 -51.11
C ILE A 98 -14.47 2.22 -51.14
N GLY A 99 -14.38 3.56 -51.05
CA GLY A 99 -15.53 4.46 -51.14
C GLY A 99 -16.46 4.48 -49.92
N VAL A 100 -16.00 4.00 -48.76
CA VAL A 100 -16.76 4.00 -47.50
C VAL A 100 -16.48 5.31 -46.73
N SER A 101 -17.55 5.97 -46.29
CA SER A 101 -17.44 7.22 -45.53
C SER A 101 -16.92 7.01 -44.10
N GLU A 102 -16.30 8.04 -43.50
CA GLU A 102 -15.89 8.00 -42.10
C GLU A 102 -17.05 7.68 -41.15
N ALA A 103 -18.22 8.29 -41.38
CA ALA A 103 -19.41 8.06 -40.57
C ALA A 103 -19.82 6.58 -40.57
N GLU A 104 -19.74 5.93 -41.73
CA GLU A 104 -20.04 4.51 -41.87
C GLU A 104 -18.99 3.62 -41.20
N VAL A 105 -17.70 3.95 -41.32
CA VAL A 105 -16.62 3.25 -40.60
C VAL A 105 -16.85 3.30 -39.08
N VAL A 106 -17.18 4.48 -38.56
CA VAL A 106 -17.47 4.67 -37.12
C VAL A 106 -18.72 3.91 -36.71
N ALA A 107 -19.79 3.96 -37.50
CA ALA A 107 -21.02 3.22 -37.21
C ALA A 107 -20.76 1.71 -37.13
N ARG A 108 -20.02 1.15 -38.08
CA ARG A 108 -19.62 -0.27 -38.07
C ARG A 108 -18.77 -0.63 -36.86
N ALA A 109 -17.81 0.21 -36.49
CA ALA A 109 -16.98 -0.01 -35.29
C ALA A 109 -17.84 -0.04 -34.00
N MET A 110 -18.83 0.84 -33.90
CA MET A 110 -19.78 0.84 -32.77
C MET A 110 -20.69 -0.39 -32.76
N GLN A 111 -21.14 -0.85 -33.93
CA GLN A 111 -21.90 -2.09 -34.03
C GLN A 111 -21.08 -3.30 -33.58
N TYR A 112 -19.81 -3.42 -34.00
CA TYR A 112 -18.92 -4.48 -33.53
C TYR A 112 -18.69 -4.44 -32.02
N ALA A 113 -18.42 -3.26 -31.46
CA ALA A 113 -18.26 -3.10 -30.01
C ALA A 113 -19.54 -3.53 -29.25
N ASN A 114 -20.71 -3.10 -29.72
CA ASN A 114 -21.98 -3.51 -29.13
C ASN A 114 -22.25 -5.01 -29.30
N GLY A 115 -21.84 -5.60 -30.42
CA GLY A 115 -21.89 -7.04 -30.64
C GLY A 115 -21.09 -7.82 -29.59
N VAL A 116 -19.86 -7.39 -29.30
CA VAL A 116 -19.02 -7.99 -28.24
C VAL A 116 -19.63 -7.78 -26.84
N LEU A 117 -20.24 -6.62 -26.58
CA LEU A 117 -20.79 -6.31 -25.26
C LEU A 117 -22.15 -6.97 -24.99
N ASN A 118 -22.96 -7.20 -26.01
CA ASN A 118 -24.36 -7.62 -25.87
C ASN A 118 -24.67 -8.97 -26.52
N GLY A 119 -23.86 -9.42 -27.47
CA GLY A 119 -23.98 -10.73 -28.10
C GLY A 119 -23.44 -11.86 -27.23
N ASP A 120 -23.81 -13.09 -27.59
CA ASP A 120 -23.30 -14.30 -26.96
C ASP A 120 -22.06 -14.79 -27.73
N GLY A 121 -20.92 -14.86 -27.05
CA GLY A 121 -19.67 -15.37 -27.63
C GLY A 121 -19.03 -14.57 -28.77
N VAL A 122 -19.49 -13.34 -29.06
CA VAL A 122 -18.92 -12.53 -30.16
C VAL A 122 -17.48 -12.11 -29.83
N ASP A 123 -16.53 -12.50 -30.68
CA ASP A 123 -15.09 -12.34 -30.49
C ASP A 123 -14.36 -11.63 -31.65
N LEU A 124 -15.13 -10.95 -32.50
CA LEU A 124 -14.65 -10.27 -33.71
C LEU A 124 -13.87 -11.22 -34.63
N GLY A 125 -14.40 -12.43 -34.85
CA GLY A 125 -13.83 -13.40 -35.77
C GLY A 125 -12.56 -14.06 -35.21
N GLY A 126 -12.51 -14.27 -33.89
CA GLY A 126 -11.37 -14.87 -33.19
C GLY A 126 -10.21 -13.91 -32.90
N SER A 127 -10.37 -12.60 -33.15
CA SER A 127 -9.31 -11.62 -32.92
C SER A 127 -9.15 -11.21 -31.46
N ILE A 128 -10.14 -11.52 -30.60
CA ILE A 128 -10.07 -11.29 -29.16
C ILE A 128 -9.67 -12.58 -28.45
N ALA A 129 -8.59 -12.54 -27.68
CA ALA A 129 -8.16 -13.70 -26.90
C ALA A 129 -9.19 -14.06 -25.81
N PRO A 130 -9.36 -15.35 -25.45
CA PRO A 130 -10.35 -15.77 -24.45
C PRO A 130 -10.22 -15.07 -23.08
N ALA A 131 -8.99 -14.81 -22.63
CA ALA A 131 -8.74 -14.08 -21.39
C ALA A 131 -9.23 -12.61 -21.45
N GLN A 132 -9.11 -11.97 -22.61
CA GLN A 132 -9.60 -10.61 -22.84
C GLN A 132 -11.14 -10.59 -22.90
N LEU A 133 -11.77 -11.58 -23.53
CA LEU A 133 -13.23 -11.74 -23.49
C LEU A 133 -13.74 -11.91 -22.06
N ALA A 134 -13.08 -12.75 -21.26
CA ALA A 134 -13.43 -12.93 -19.86
C ALA A 134 -13.25 -11.61 -19.07
N HIS A 135 -12.22 -10.82 -19.38
CA HIS A 135 -12.02 -9.51 -18.76
C HIS A 135 -13.14 -8.52 -19.16
N ILE A 136 -13.44 -8.40 -20.45
CA ILE A 136 -14.56 -7.59 -20.95
C ILE A 136 -15.86 -8.02 -20.28
N ALA A 137 -16.11 -9.33 -20.14
CA ALA A 137 -17.29 -9.87 -19.46
C ALA A 137 -17.44 -9.36 -18.03
N ARG A 138 -16.34 -9.33 -17.25
CA ARG A 138 -16.33 -8.79 -15.87
C ARG A 138 -16.69 -7.29 -15.83
N HIS A 139 -16.32 -6.53 -16.86
CA HIS A 139 -16.54 -5.08 -16.92
C HIS A 139 -17.73 -4.65 -17.78
N ARG A 140 -18.51 -5.59 -18.36
CA ARG A 140 -19.68 -5.30 -19.21
C ARG A 140 -20.65 -4.28 -18.61
N PRO A 141 -21.05 -4.34 -17.33
CA PRO A 141 -22.01 -3.37 -16.78
C PRO A 141 -21.51 -1.93 -16.83
N TYR A 142 -20.20 -1.73 -16.72
CA TYR A 142 -19.57 -0.41 -16.86
C TYR A 142 -19.47 -0.01 -18.34
N LEU A 143 -18.91 -0.90 -19.17
CA LEU A 143 -18.70 -0.64 -20.60
C LEU A 143 -20.02 -0.33 -21.32
N ARG A 144 -21.10 -1.07 -21.04
CA ARG A 144 -22.43 -0.80 -21.60
C ARG A 144 -22.95 0.61 -21.31
N LYS A 145 -22.53 1.26 -20.21
CA LYS A 145 -22.90 2.66 -19.92
C LYS A 145 -22.15 3.63 -20.82
N GLN A 146 -20.90 3.33 -21.16
CA GLN A 146 -20.07 4.17 -22.03
C GLN A 146 -20.38 3.99 -23.51
N PHE A 147 -20.72 2.76 -23.92
CA PHE A 147 -21.12 2.41 -25.29
C PHE A 147 -22.63 2.51 -25.52
N ARG A 148 -23.39 3.05 -24.56
CA ARG A 148 -24.77 3.47 -24.82
C ARG A 148 -24.73 4.49 -25.95
N GLN A 149 -25.18 4.08 -27.13
CA GLN A 149 -25.64 5.00 -28.14
C GLN A 149 -26.84 5.76 -27.53
N GLY A 150 -27.00 7.03 -27.92
CA GLY A 150 -28.24 7.77 -27.68
C GLY A 150 -29.44 7.02 -28.24
#